data_AF-A0A377WCM4-F1
#
_entry.id   AF-A0A377WCM4-F1
#
_cell.length_a   1.000
_cell.length_b   1.000
_cell.length_c   1.000
_cell.angle_alpha   90.00
_cell.angle_beta   90.00
_cell.angle_gamma   90.00
#
_symmetry.space_group_name_H-M   'P 1'
#
loop_
_entity.id
_entity.type
_entity.pdbx_description
1 polymer ?
#
loop_
_entity_poly.entity_id
_entity_poly.type
_entity_poly.pdbx_seq_one_letter_code
_entity_poly.pdbx_strand_id
1 'polypeptide(L)'
;MSSLPVAAVLPELLSALQHAPQVLLNAPTGAGKSTWLPLQILAEGNIAGRIILLEPRRLAARNVAQRLAELLGEKPGETVGFRMRAETCVGPQTRLEVVTEGILTRMIQRDPELTGVGLVILDEFHERSLQADLALALLLDVQQGLRDDLKLLIMSATLDNDRLQRLLPEAPVVVSEGRAYPVERRFSPLSAHQRFDEAVAVAAAELLRHEQGSMLLFLPGVGEIQRVLEQLTERVAEDVILCPLYGALPLSEQRKAILPAPAGKRKVVLATNIAETSLTIEGIRLVVDSAQERVARFDPRTGLTRLVTQRISQASMTQRAGRAGRLSPGICLHLLGKEQAERAAAQSEPEILHSDLSALLLELLQWGCHDPAALAWLDQPPAVNLAAARRLLEALSALDGERLSAFGRKMAALGNEPRLAAMLAAAQTDDEAATAAKLAAILEEPPRGGLVDLGAVFSRQQANWQQRAQQLMKRLARRGGQPDAGLMAGLLASAFADRIARRRGQEGRYQLGERHGRDAGRRRRAGPS
;
A
#
# COMPACT_ATOMS: atom_id res chain seq x y z
N MET A 1 0.21 -2.02 -33.36
CA MET A 1 0.66 -2.33 -31.98
C MET A 1 0.63 -3.83 -31.82
N SER A 2 1.68 -4.46 -31.29
CA SER A 2 1.64 -5.90 -30.95
C SER A 2 0.52 -6.13 -29.94
N SER A 3 -0.39 -7.08 -30.22
CA SER A 3 -1.46 -7.48 -29.29
C SER A 3 -0.87 -7.76 -27.91
N LEU A 4 -1.35 -7.07 -26.87
CA LEU A 4 -0.97 -7.31 -25.48
C LEU A 4 -1.38 -8.75 -25.07
N PRO A 5 -0.65 -9.44 -24.19
CA PRO A 5 -0.97 -10.82 -23.83
C PRO A 5 -2.39 -11.02 -23.28
N VAL A 6 -2.91 -10.05 -22.52
CA VAL A 6 -4.27 -10.12 -21.96
C VAL A 6 -5.36 -10.06 -23.04
N ALA A 7 -5.07 -9.54 -24.24
CA ALA A 7 -6.03 -9.53 -25.33
C ALA A 7 -6.41 -10.94 -25.81
N ALA A 8 -5.51 -11.93 -25.68
CA ALA A 8 -5.77 -13.30 -26.08
C ALA A 8 -6.86 -13.98 -25.22
N VAL A 9 -6.99 -13.56 -23.96
CA VAL A 9 -7.96 -14.13 -23.01
C VAL A 9 -9.20 -13.26 -22.80
N LEU A 10 -9.30 -12.12 -23.52
CA LEU A 10 -10.42 -11.20 -23.38
C LEU A 10 -11.78 -11.90 -23.63
N PRO A 11 -11.97 -12.70 -24.69
CA PRO A 11 -13.27 -13.36 -24.94
C PRO A 11 -13.69 -14.30 -23.80
N GLU A 12 -12.73 -15.07 -23.27
CA GLU A 12 -12.95 -15.97 -22.13
C GLU A 12 -13.32 -15.17 -20.87
N LEU A 13 -12.62 -14.06 -20.61
CA LEU A 13 -12.88 -13.19 -19.48
C LEU A 13 -14.27 -12.53 -19.55
N LEU A 14 -14.66 -12.01 -20.71
CA LEU A 14 -15.98 -11.39 -20.89
C LEU A 14 -17.10 -12.42 -20.70
N SER A 15 -16.91 -13.65 -21.21
CA SER A 15 -17.84 -14.75 -20.97
C SER A 15 -17.94 -15.08 -19.47
N ALA A 16 -16.82 -15.20 -18.77
CA ALA A 16 -16.81 -15.47 -17.33
C ALA A 16 -17.53 -14.36 -16.53
N LEU A 17 -17.32 -13.09 -16.86
CA LEU A 17 -17.97 -11.95 -16.21
C LEU A 17 -19.49 -11.95 -16.39
N GLN A 18 -20.00 -12.49 -17.51
CA GLN A 18 -21.43 -12.62 -17.73
C GLN A 18 -22.04 -13.72 -16.85
N HIS A 19 -21.35 -14.85 -16.69
CA HIS A 19 -21.91 -16.06 -16.08
C HIS A 19 -21.60 -16.25 -14.59
N ALA A 20 -20.58 -15.57 -14.05
CA ALA A 20 -20.18 -15.70 -12.65
C ALA A 20 -20.26 -14.35 -11.92
N PRO A 21 -20.55 -14.34 -10.61
CA PRO A 21 -20.49 -13.13 -9.79
C PRO A 21 -19.03 -12.72 -9.46
N GLN A 22 -18.12 -13.68 -9.35
CA GLN A 22 -16.69 -13.43 -9.17
C GLN A 22 -15.87 -14.11 -10.27
N VAL A 23 -14.82 -13.45 -10.74
CA VAL A 23 -13.87 -13.98 -11.73
C VAL A 23 -12.45 -13.71 -11.26
N LEU A 24 -11.58 -14.71 -11.39
CA LEU A 24 -10.16 -14.61 -11.08
C LEU A 24 -9.36 -14.49 -12.38
N LEU A 25 -8.59 -13.41 -12.53
CA LEU A 25 -7.65 -13.25 -13.65
C LEU A 25 -6.23 -13.36 -13.14
N ASN A 26 -5.50 -14.35 -13.64
CA ASN A 26 -4.06 -14.45 -13.44
C ASN A 26 -3.34 -13.99 -14.71
N ALA A 27 -2.61 -12.88 -14.61
CA ALA A 27 -1.84 -12.33 -15.70
C ALA A 27 -0.56 -11.65 -15.18
N PRO A 28 0.61 -11.91 -15.80
CA PRO A 28 1.85 -11.33 -15.32
C PRO A 28 1.87 -9.81 -15.45
N THR A 29 2.70 -9.17 -14.63
CA THR A 29 2.85 -7.71 -14.67
C THR A 29 3.36 -7.25 -16.03
N GLY A 30 2.78 -6.17 -16.57
CA GLY A 30 3.08 -5.68 -17.92
C GLY A 30 2.28 -6.35 -19.04
N ALA A 31 1.42 -7.34 -18.75
CA ALA A 31 0.55 -7.96 -19.73
C ALA A 31 -0.63 -7.08 -20.19
N GLY A 32 -0.87 -5.94 -19.52
CA GLY A 32 -1.94 -5.00 -19.84
C GLY A 32 -3.20 -5.11 -18.96
N LYS A 33 -3.15 -5.86 -17.85
CA LYS A 33 -4.29 -6.08 -16.95
C LYS A 33 -4.87 -4.80 -16.33
N SER A 34 -4.03 -3.82 -15.98
CA SER A 34 -4.48 -2.54 -15.40
C SER A 34 -4.58 -1.45 -16.46
N THR A 35 -3.71 -1.49 -17.48
CA THR A 35 -3.48 -0.37 -18.41
C THR A 35 -4.15 -0.53 -19.77
N TRP A 36 -4.98 -1.55 -19.96
CA TRP A 36 -5.71 -1.78 -21.22
C TRP A 36 -7.03 -2.52 -21.00
N LEU A 37 -6.99 -3.62 -20.24
CA LEU A 37 -8.15 -4.49 -20.04
C LEU A 37 -9.41 -3.76 -19.49
N PRO A 38 -9.32 -2.83 -18.52
CA PRO A 38 -10.51 -2.17 -17.98
C PRO A 38 -11.32 -1.40 -19.05
N LEU A 39 -10.66 -0.85 -20.08
CA LEU A 39 -11.35 -0.19 -21.18
C LEU A 39 -12.08 -1.16 -22.09
N GLN A 40 -11.53 -2.36 -22.31
CA GLN A 40 -12.20 -3.38 -23.11
C GLN A 40 -13.41 -3.94 -22.38
N ILE A 41 -13.30 -4.16 -21.07
CA ILE A 41 -14.46 -4.54 -20.24
C ILE A 41 -15.53 -3.43 -20.28
N LEU A 42 -15.12 -2.16 -20.22
CA LEU A 42 -16.06 -1.04 -20.33
C LEU A 42 -16.77 -0.99 -21.69
N ALA A 43 -16.06 -1.27 -22.78
CA ALA A 43 -16.58 -1.22 -24.14
C ALA A 43 -17.42 -2.45 -24.53
N GLU A 44 -16.98 -3.65 -24.16
CA GLU A 44 -17.50 -4.92 -24.67
C GLU A 44 -18.14 -5.79 -23.57
N GLY A 45 -17.86 -5.53 -22.29
CA GLY A 45 -18.29 -6.38 -21.18
C GLY A 45 -19.76 -6.24 -20.78
N ASN A 46 -20.51 -5.33 -21.41
CA ASN A 46 -21.92 -5.08 -21.12
C ASN A 46 -22.21 -4.83 -19.62
N ILE A 47 -21.30 -4.14 -18.95
CA ILE A 47 -21.43 -3.83 -17.52
C ILE A 47 -22.43 -2.70 -17.32
N ALA A 48 -23.49 -2.96 -16.56
CA ALA A 48 -24.45 -1.95 -16.15
C ALA A 48 -23.79 -0.95 -15.16
N GLY A 49 -23.82 0.34 -15.46
CA GLY A 49 -23.25 1.37 -14.58
C GLY A 49 -21.73 1.51 -14.66
N ARG A 50 -21.11 1.96 -13.56
CA ARG A 50 -19.69 2.28 -13.48
C ARG A 50 -18.84 1.07 -13.10
N ILE A 51 -17.57 1.13 -13.48
CA ILE A 51 -16.51 0.20 -13.09
C ILE A 51 -15.60 0.90 -12.08
N ILE A 52 -15.31 0.26 -10.96
CA ILE A 52 -14.33 0.74 -9.99
C ILE A 52 -13.08 -0.13 -10.10
N LEU A 53 -11.92 0.46 -10.35
CA LEU A 53 -10.63 -0.23 -10.39
C LEU A 53 -9.81 0.15 -9.16
N LEU A 54 -9.58 -0.82 -8.28
CA LEU A 54 -8.73 -0.65 -7.12
C LEU A 54 -7.25 -0.80 -7.49
N GLU A 55 -6.44 0.17 -7.06
CA GLU A 55 -4.98 0.15 -7.15
C GLU A 55 -4.37 0.37 -5.75
N PRO A 56 -3.40 -0.45 -5.31
CA PRO A 56 -2.87 -0.41 -3.94
C PRO A 56 -2.12 0.90 -3.65
N ARG A 57 -1.51 1.51 -4.68
CA ARG A 57 -0.61 2.65 -4.51
C ARG A 57 -1.13 3.87 -5.27
N ARG A 58 -1.04 5.04 -4.63
CA ARG A 58 -1.42 6.33 -5.24
C ARG A 58 -0.75 6.60 -6.59
N LEU A 59 0.55 6.30 -6.69
CA LEU A 59 1.29 6.50 -7.94
C LEU A 59 0.78 5.56 -9.06
N ALA A 60 0.47 4.31 -8.71
CA ALA A 60 -0.08 3.34 -9.64
C ALA A 60 -1.48 3.77 -10.11
N ALA A 61 -2.38 4.08 -9.18
CA ALA A 61 -3.73 4.58 -9.46
C ALA A 61 -3.74 5.74 -10.46
N ARG A 62 -2.89 6.75 -10.24
CA ARG A 62 -2.80 7.91 -11.14
C ARG A 62 -2.21 7.55 -12.49
N ASN A 63 -1.13 6.77 -12.53
CA ASN A 63 -0.49 6.38 -13.78
C ASN A 63 -1.40 5.50 -14.64
N VAL A 64 -2.16 4.59 -14.02
CA VAL A 64 -3.14 3.74 -14.69
C VAL A 64 -4.28 4.59 -15.25
N ALA A 65 -4.90 5.46 -14.45
CA ALA A 65 -5.96 6.35 -14.93
C ALA A 65 -5.48 7.24 -16.10
N GLN A 66 -4.28 7.82 -15.98
CA GLN A 66 -3.68 8.62 -17.04
C GLN A 66 -3.46 7.80 -18.31
N ARG A 67 -2.87 6.60 -18.19
CA ARG A 67 -2.60 5.74 -19.34
C ARG A 67 -3.87 5.31 -20.06
N LEU A 68 -4.93 4.98 -19.31
CA LEU A 68 -6.21 4.58 -19.88
C LEU A 68 -6.89 5.77 -20.59
N ALA A 69 -6.87 6.97 -20.01
CA ALA A 69 -7.38 8.17 -20.67
C ALA A 69 -6.62 8.48 -21.97
N GLU A 70 -5.29 8.36 -21.97
CA GLU A 70 -4.45 8.54 -23.18
C GLU A 70 -4.82 7.57 -24.31
N LEU A 71 -5.23 6.33 -23.99
CA LEU A 71 -5.68 5.36 -24.99
C LEU A 71 -7.01 5.73 -25.65
N LEU A 72 -7.83 6.54 -24.99
CA LEU A 72 -9.06 7.11 -25.54
C LEU A 72 -8.83 8.46 -26.25
N GLY A 73 -7.62 9.04 -26.16
CA GLY A 73 -7.35 10.41 -26.59
C GLY A 73 -7.97 11.47 -25.67
N GLU A 74 -8.32 11.09 -24.44
CA GLU A 74 -8.99 11.91 -23.43
C GLU A 74 -8.03 12.39 -22.34
N LYS A 75 -8.49 13.32 -21.50
CA LYS A 75 -7.83 13.64 -20.22
C LYS A 75 -8.47 12.88 -19.07
N PRO A 76 -7.73 12.54 -18.00
CA PRO A 76 -8.33 12.04 -16.78
C PRO A 76 -9.45 12.96 -16.27
N GLY A 77 -10.54 12.38 -15.78
CA GLY A 77 -11.75 13.06 -15.33
C GLY A 77 -12.89 13.08 -16.36
N GLU A 78 -12.62 12.66 -17.60
CA GLU A 78 -13.64 12.42 -18.64
C GLU A 78 -14.21 10.99 -18.47
N THR A 79 -14.07 10.08 -19.44
CA THR A 79 -14.58 8.70 -19.33
C THR A 79 -13.85 7.91 -18.24
N VAL A 80 -12.54 8.15 -18.10
CA VAL A 80 -11.70 7.55 -17.06
C VAL A 80 -11.32 8.61 -16.03
N GLY A 81 -11.62 8.36 -14.76
CA GLY A 81 -11.29 9.23 -13.65
C GLY A 81 -10.52 8.50 -12.57
N PHE A 82 -10.11 9.24 -11.53
CA PHE A 82 -9.50 8.64 -10.34
C PHE A 82 -9.89 9.36 -9.04
N ARG A 83 -9.84 8.61 -7.93
CA ARG A 83 -10.09 9.14 -6.59
C ARG A 83 -9.05 8.62 -5.59
N MET A 84 -8.35 9.56 -4.99
CA MET A 84 -7.36 9.34 -3.95
C MET A 84 -7.65 10.23 -2.73
N ARG A 85 -6.96 9.99 -1.61
CA ARG A 85 -7.20 10.71 -0.34
C ARG A 85 -7.22 12.24 -0.45
N ALA A 86 -6.35 12.83 -1.26
CA ALA A 86 -6.17 14.28 -1.38
C ALA A 86 -6.53 14.84 -2.77
N GLU A 87 -6.91 13.98 -3.71
CA GLU A 87 -7.07 14.34 -5.11
C GLU A 87 -8.25 13.55 -5.69
N THR A 88 -9.14 14.23 -6.38
CA THR A 88 -10.28 13.62 -7.07
C THR A 88 -10.38 14.25 -8.45
N CYS A 89 -10.40 13.41 -9.47
CA CYS A 89 -10.51 13.79 -10.87
C CYS A 89 -11.57 12.90 -11.51
N VAL A 90 -12.83 13.24 -11.28
CA VAL A 90 -14.02 12.48 -11.72
C VAL A 90 -15.06 13.49 -12.17
N GLY A 91 -15.61 13.31 -13.37
CA GLY A 91 -16.65 14.13 -13.96
C GLY A 91 -17.98 13.38 -14.09
N PRO A 92 -19.03 14.04 -14.60
CA PRO A 92 -20.35 13.42 -14.79
C PRO A 92 -20.37 12.31 -15.85
N GLN A 93 -19.37 12.29 -16.75
CA GLN A 93 -19.24 11.28 -17.81
C GLN A 93 -18.35 10.08 -17.40
N THR A 94 -17.74 10.13 -16.22
CA THR A 94 -16.82 9.09 -15.78
C THR A 94 -17.54 7.76 -15.58
N ARG A 95 -17.09 6.75 -16.33
CA ARG A 95 -17.58 5.37 -16.27
C ARG A 95 -16.59 4.41 -15.61
N LEU A 96 -15.30 4.71 -15.67
CA LEU A 96 -14.24 3.95 -15.02
C LEU A 96 -13.53 4.84 -13.99
N GLU A 97 -13.64 4.50 -12.71
CA GLU A 97 -12.96 5.22 -11.63
C GLU A 97 -11.83 4.37 -11.04
N VAL A 98 -10.59 4.85 -11.17
CA VAL A 98 -9.43 4.24 -10.52
C VAL A 98 -9.29 4.79 -9.10
N VAL A 99 -9.39 3.92 -8.10
CA VAL A 99 -9.41 4.30 -6.69
C VAL A 99 -8.29 3.64 -5.91
N THR A 100 -7.94 4.23 -4.77
CA THR A 100 -7.04 3.60 -3.79
C THR A 100 -7.83 2.85 -2.73
N GLU A 101 -7.17 1.95 -2.00
CA GLU A 101 -7.83 1.00 -1.10
C GLU A 101 -8.70 1.67 -0.04
N GLY A 102 -8.14 2.64 0.69
CA GLY A 102 -8.90 3.41 1.67
C GLY A 102 -9.97 4.34 1.08
N ILE A 103 -10.05 4.51 -0.25
CA ILE A 103 -11.16 5.18 -0.92
C ILE A 103 -12.28 4.18 -1.21
N LEU A 104 -11.95 2.99 -1.74
CA LEU A 104 -12.92 1.93 -2.00
C LEU A 104 -13.65 1.53 -0.72
N THR A 105 -12.92 1.26 0.38
CA THR A 105 -13.55 0.92 1.67
C THR A 105 -14.55 2.00 2.11
N ARG A 106 -14.20 3.29 1.96
CA ARG A 106 -15.13 4.38 2.31
C ARG A 106 -16.33 4.50 1.38
N MET A 107 -16.19 4.12 0.10
CA MET A 107 -17.31 4.09 -0.83
C MET A 107 -18.31 3.02 -0.38
N ILE A 108 -17.82 1.80 -0.11
CA ILE A 108 -18.64 0.68 0.38
C ILE A 108 -19.32 1.02 1.71
N GLN A 109 -18.58 1.57 2.68
CA GLN A 109 -19.13 1.95 4.00
C GLN A 109 -20.23 3.03 3.94
N ARG A 110 -20.18 3.91 2.92
CA ARG A 110 -21.16 5.00 2.77
C ARG A 110 -22.39 4.55 2.00
N ASP A 111 -22.18 3.67 1.03
CA ASP A 111 -23.20 3.12 0.16
C ASP A 111 -22.92 1.61 0.01
N PRO A 112 -23.44 0.78 0.95
CA PRO A 112 -23.28 -0.67 0.91
C PRO A 112 -23.80 -1.30 -0.39
N GLU A 113 -24.79 -0.68 -1.04
CA GLU A 113 -25.30 -1.14 -2.32
C GLU A 113 -24.39 -0.76 -3.48
N LEU A 114 -23.42 0.15 -3.30
CA LEU A 114 -22.60 0.73 -4.37
C LEU A 114 -23.47 1.14 -5.59
N THR A 115 -24.44 2.00 -5.34
CA THR A 115 -25.46 2.38 -6.31
C THR A 115 -24.85 2.87 -7.62
N GLY A 116 -25.30 2.28 -8.73
CA GLY A 116 -24.81 2.61 -10.07
C GLY A 116 -23.42 2.06 -10.40
N VAL A 117 -22.85 1.17 -9.58
CA VAL A 117 -21.66 0.37 -9.90
C VAL A 117 -22.11 -1.04 -10.26
N GLY A 118 -21.57 -1.58 -11.36
CA GLY A 118 -21.84 -2.96 -11.81
C GLY A 118 -20.62 -3.87 -11.77
N LEU A 119 -19.41 -3.32 -11.68
CA LEU A 119 -18.18 -4.11 -11.56
C LEU A 119 -17.18 -3.42 -10.64
N VAL A 120 -16.61 -4.20 -9.72
CA VAL A 120 -15.40 -3.81 -8.98
C VAL A 120 -14.25 -4.70 -9.42
N ILE A 121 -13.10 -4.10 -9.69
CA ILE A 121 -11.87 -4.77 -10.05
C ILE A 121 -10.86 -4.56 -8.92
N LEU A 122 -10.37 -5.66 -8.33
CA LEU A 122 -9.30 -5.65 -7.33
C LEU A 122 -7.98 -6.00 -8.02
N ASP A 123 -7.18 -4.99 -8.37
CA ASP A 123 -5.87 -5.22 -8.99
C ASP A 123 -4.76 -5.43 -7.97
N GLU A 124 -3.66 -6.04 -8.43
CA GLU A 124 -2.45 -6.33 -7.66
C GLU A 124 -2.77 -7.09 -6.36
N PHE A 125 -3.80 -7.96 -6.39
CA PHE A 125 -4.34 -8.59 -5.19
C PHE A 125 -3.35 -9.52 -4.45
N HIS A 126 -2.27 -9.89 -5.13
CA HIS A 126 -1.14 -10.62 -4.55
C HIS A 126 -0.28 -9.79 -3.59
N GLU A 127 -0.42 -8.45 -3.54
CA GLU A 127 0.20 -7.64 -2.48
C GLU A 127 -0.39 -7.95 -1.10
N ARG A 128 -1.60 -8.55 -1.04
CA ARG A 128 -2.29 -8.98 0.20
C ARG A 128 -2.25 -7.91 1.30
N SER A 129 -2.57 -6.68 0.90
CA SER A 129 -2.73 -5.56 1.82
C SER A 129 -3.97 -5.77 2.69
N LEU A 130 -3.96 -5.18 3.89
CA LEU A 130 -5.09 -5.28 4.81
C LEU A 130 -6.36 -4.67 4.22
N GLN A 131 -6.24 -3.59 3.45
CA GLN A 131 -7.37 -2.89 2.87
C GLN A 131 -7.95 -3.62 1.64
N ALA A 132 -7.12 -4.30 0.84
CA ALA A 132 -7.62 -5.13 -0.26
C ALA A 132 -8.36 -6.37 0.28
N ASP A 133 -7.81 -7.02 1.31
CA ASP A 133 -8.49 -8.15 1.98
C ASP A 133 -9.83 -7.70 2.60
N LEU A 134 -9.88 -6.53 3.26
CA LEU A 134 -11.13 -5.95 3.77
C LEU A 134 -12.10 -5.62 2.63
N ALA A 135 -11.64 -5.00 1.55
CA ALA A 135 -12.50 -4.69 0.40
C ALA A 135 -13.11 -5.96 -0.20
N LEU A 136 -12.33 -7.03 -0.35
CA LEU A 136 -12.83 -8.32 -0.80
C LEU A 136 -13.92 -8.85 0.14
N ALA A 137 -13.64 -8.90 1.45
CA ALA A 137 -14.59 -9.39 2.45
C ALA A 137 -15.93 -8.61 2.41
N LEU A 138 -15.89 -7.29 2.33
CA LEU A 138 -17.10 -6.45 2.24
C LEU A 138 -17.84 -6.63 0.90
N LEU A 139 -17.12 -6.74 -0.22
CA LEU A 139 -17.76 -6.94 -1.53
C LEU A 139 -18.46 -8.29 -1.63
N LEU A 140 -17.88 -9.35 -1.05
CA LEU A 140 -18.52 -10.66 -0.98
C LEU A 140 -19.78 -10.62 -0.12
N ASP A 141 -19.76 -9.89 1.00
CA ASP A 141 -20.94 -9.70 1.86
C ASP A 141 -22.05 -8.92 1.12
N VAL A 142 -21.69 -7.87 0.38
CA VAL A 142 -22.61 -7.11 -0.49
C VAL A 142 -23.25 -8.00 -1.56
N GLN A 143 -22.47 -8.85 -2.22
CA GLN A 143 -22.99 -9.78 -3.24
C GLN A 143 -23.96 -10.81 -2.66
N GLN A 144 -23.77 -11.22 -1.40
CA GLN A 144 -24.64 -12.20 -0.73
C GLN A 144 -25.94 -11.56 -0.21
N GLY A 145 -25.90 -10.30 0.23
CA GLY A 145 -27.03 -9.66 0.91
C GLY A 145 -27.87 -8.72 0.05
N LEU A 146 -27.23 -7.93 -0.83
CA LEU A 146 -27.85 -6.74 -1.43
C LEU A 146 -27.79 -6.69 -2.96
N ARG A 147 -26.69 -7.16 -3.56
CA ARG A 147 -26.39 -6.96 -4.99
C ARG A 147 -25.88 -8.23 -5.65
N ASP A 148 -26.79 -9.15 -5.96
CA ASP A 148 -26.49 -10.37 -6.73
C ASP A 148 -26.07 -10.07 -8.19
N ASP A 149 -26.37 -8.87 -8.68
CA ASP A 149 -25.97 -8.37 -9.99
C ASP A 149 -24.56 -7.75 -10.03
N LEU A 150 -24.01 -7.33 -8.88
CA LEU A 150 -22.68 -6.73 -8.81
C LEU A 150 -21.62 -7.78 -9.19
N LYS A 151 -20.76 -7.47 -10.15
CA LYS A 151 -19.65 -8.32 -10.56
C LYS A 151 -18.35 -7.96 -9.83
N LEU A 152 -17.50 -8.96 -9.63
CA LEU A 152 -16.18 -8.81 -9.02
C LEU A 152 -15.09 -9.47 -9.88
N LEU A 153 -14.07 -8.70 -10.25
CA LEU A 153 -12.89 -9.21 -10.93
C LEU A 153 -11.67 -9.07 -10.03
N ILE A 154 -10.99 -10.17 -9.72
CA ILE A 154 -9.76 -10.16 -8.91
C ILE A 154 -8.58 -10.44 -9.82
N MET A 155 -7.66 -9.47 -9.94
CA MET A 155 -6.49 -9.59 -10.80
C MET A 155 -5.22 -9.82 -9.98
N SER A 156 -4.53 -10.92 -10.28
CA SER A 156 -3.27 -11.30 -9.65
C SER A 156 -2.18 -11.55 -10.70
N ALA A 157 -0.92 -11.31 -10.33
CA ALA A 157 0.23 -11.64 -11.17
C ALA A 157 0.95 -12.91 -10.70
N THR A 158 0.46 -13.57 -9.64
CA THR A 158 1.03 -14.83 -9.15
C THR A 158 0.02 -15.96 -9.22
N LEU A 159 0.56 -17.17 -9.34
CA LEU A 159 -0.15 -18.44 -9.39
C LEU A 159 -0.72 -18.90 -8.03
N ASP A 160 -0.70 -18.10 -6.95
CA ASP A 160 -1.32 -18.47 -5.66
C ASP A 160 -2.86 -18.34 -5.68
N ASN A 161 -3.44 -18.79 -6.80
CA ASN A 161 -4.88 -18.90 -7.00
C ASN A 161 -5.48 -19.94 -6.04
N ASP A 162 -4.70 -20.88 -5.50
CA ASP A 162 -5.20 -21.96 -4.65
C ASP A 162 -5.94 -21.46 -3.39
N ARG A 163 -5.46 -20.37 -2.78
CA ARG A 163 -6.13 -19.77 -1.62
C ARG A 163 -7.42 -19.06 -2.03
N LEU A 164 -7.36 -18.30 -3.13
CA LEU A 164 -8.52 -17.61 -3.70
C LEU A 164 -9.60 -18.58 -4.18
N GLN A 165 -9.22 -19.66 -4.84
CA GLN A 165 -10.13 -20.74 -5.27
C GLN A 165 -10.72 -21.49 -4.07
N ARG A 166 -9.98 -21.66 -2.98
CA ARG A 166 -10.54 -22.22 -1.73
C ARG A 166 -11.61 -21.32 -1.11
N LEU A 167 -11.42 -20.00 -1.20
CA LEU A 167 -12.42 -19.03 -0.73
C LEU A 167 -13.59 -18.90 -1.71
N LEU A 168 -13.31 -18.98 -3.01
CA LEU A 168 -14.23 -18.74 -4.12
C LEU A 168 -14.20 -19.95 -5.10
N PRO A 169 -14.73 -21.11 -4.70
CA PRO A 169 -14.64 -22.34 -5.49
C PRO A 169 -15.37 -22.26 -6.83
N GLU A 170 -16.44 -21.45 -6.89
CA GLU A 170 -17.26 -21.26 -8.09
C GLU A 170 -16.73 -20.16 -9.03
N ALA A 171 -15.67 -19.45 -8.66
CA ALA A 171 -15.13 -18.35 -9.46
C ALA A 171 -14.29 -18.90 -10.63
N PRO A 172 -14.65 -18.62 -11.90
CA PRO A 172 -13.84 -19.02 -13.04
C PRO A 172 -12.45 -18.40 -12.97
N VAL A 173 -11.44 -19.19 -13.31
CA VAL A 173 -10.04 -18.74 -13.34
C VAL A 173 -9.57 -18.62 -14.77
N VAL A 174 -9.35 -17.39 -15.20
CA VAL A 174 -8.83 -17.05 -16.53
C VAL A 174 -7.33 -16.79 -16.40
N VAL A 175 -6.53 -17.46 -17.22
CA VAL A 175 -5.05 -17.37 -17.16
C VAL A 175 -4.51 -16.79 -18.46
N SER A 176 -3.90 -15.60 -18.37
CA SER A 176 -3.14 -15.02 -19.46
C SER A 176 -1.67 -15.38 -19.32
N GLU A 177 -1.22 -16.29 -20.19
CA GLU A 177 0.22 -16.55 -20.33
C GLU A 177 0.89 -15.32 -20.94
N GLY A 178 1.78 -14.69 -20.18
CA GLY A 178 2.53 -13.53 -20.65
C GLY A 178 3.57 -13.89 -21.71
N ARG A 179 3.98 -12.89 -22.50
CA ARG A 179 5.21 -12.96 -23.29
C ARG A 179 6.40 -12.57 -22.40
N ALA A 180 6.86 -13.50 -21.56
CA ALA A 180 8.06 -13.29 -20.76
C ALA A 180 9.27 -13.92 -21.48
N TYR A 181 10.30 -13.12 -21.72
CA TYR A 181 11.59 -13.66 -22.15
C TYR A 181 12.26 -14.40 -20.98
N PRO A 182 13.06 -15.45 -21.26
CA PRO A 182 13.77 -16.17 -20.20
C PRO A 182 14.69 -15.24 -19.42
N VAL A 183 14.72 -15.42 -18.10
CA VAL A 183 15.61 -14.70 -17.19
C VAL A 183 16.55 -15.69 -16.52
N GLU A 184 17.85 -15.53 -16.76
CA GLU A 184 18.87 -16.31 -16.07
C GLU A 184 18.95 -15.88 -14.60
N ARG A 185 18.79 -16.83 -13.66
CA ARG A 185 18.86 -16.55 -12.22
C ARG A 185 20.23 -16.96 -11.67
N ARG A 186 21.01 -15.96 -11.27
CA ARG A 186 22.30 -16.12 -10.60
C ARG A 186 22.14 -15.86 -9.10
N PHE A 187 22.96 -16.52 -8.29
CA PHE A 187 22.94 -16.40 -6.84
C PHE A 187 24.36 -16.12 -6.35
N SER A 188 24.53 -15.05 -5.58
CA SER A 188 25.82 -14.68 -5.01
C SER A 188 25.62 -14.15 -3.59
N PRO A 189 25.98 -14.91 -2.54
CA PRO A 189 25.84 -14.43 -1.17
C PRO A 189 26.76 -13.24 -0.91
N LEU A 190 26.26 -12.26 -0.15
CA LEU A 190 27.09 -11.14 0.30
C LEU A 190 28.14 -11.61 1.32
N SER A 191 29.33 -11.01 1.26
CA SER A 191 30.39 -11.23 2.24
C SER A 191 29.95 -10.76 3.63
N ALA A 192 30.17 -11.59 4.64
CA ALA A 192 29.90 -11.24 6.05
C ALA A 192 30.87 -10.19 6.61
N HIS A 193 32.01 -9.96 5.94
CA HIS A 193 33.04 -9.03 6.38
C HIS A 193 32.88 -7.61 5.80
N GLN A 194 31.97 -7.43 4.85
CA GLN A 194 31.70 -6.13 4.24
C GLN A 194 30.41 -5.54 4.79
N ARG A 195 30.32 -4.21 4.74
CA ARG A 195 29.04 -3.55 4.98
C ARG A 195 28.07 -3.87 3.84
N PHE A 196 26.79 -3.91 4.15
CA PHE A 196 25.74 -4.24 3.19
C PHE A 196 25.77 -3.34 1.94
N ASP A 197 25.87 -2.03 2.14
CA ASP A 197 25.88 -1.02 1.08
C ASP A 197 27.07 -1.19 0.13
N GLU A 198 28.26 -1.41 0.69
CA GLU A 198 29.48 -1.68 -0.07
C GLU A 198 29.37 -2.99 -0.87
N ALA A 199 28.97 -4.09 -0.22
CA ALA A 199 28.89 -5.41 -0.86
C ALA A 199 27.87 -5.42 -2.01
N VAL A 200 26.72 -4.76 -1.84
CA VAL A 200 25.72 -4.61 -2.90
C VAL A 200 26.25 -3.76 -4.06
N ALA A 201 26.91 -2.64 -3.77
CA ALA A 201 27.48 -1.78 -4.82
C ALA A 201 28.56 -2.51 -5.63
N VAL A 202 29.42 -3.30 -4.97
CA VAL A 202 30.43 -4.13 -5.65
C VAL A 202 29.77 -5.16 -6.57
N ALA A 203 28.77 -5.91 -6.07
CA ALA A 203 28.08 -6.90 -6.88
C ALA A 203 27.34 -6.30 -8.08
N ALA A 204 26.69 -5.14 -7.90
CA ALA A 204 26.02 -4.42 -8.98
C ALA A 204 27.02 -3.88 -10.01
N ALA A 205 28.13 -3.29 -9.59
CA ALA A 205 29.18 -2.81 -10.49
C ALA A 205 29.85 -3.95 -11.27
N GLU A 206 30.09 -5.10 -10.63
CA GLU A 206 30.61 -6.30 -11.30
C GLU A 206 29.65 -6.78 -12.40
N LEU A 207 28.35 -6.87 -12.10
CA LEU A 207 27.36 -7.27 -13.09
C LEU A 207 27.26 -6.26 -14.25
N LEU A 208 27.37 -4.95 -13.99
CA LEU A 208 27.40 -3.92 -15.03
C LEU A 208 28.62 -4.06 -15.95
N ARG A 209 29.77 -4.49 -15.45
CA ARG A 209 31.00 -4.67 -16.24
C ARG A 209 30.90 -5.84 -17.23
N HIS A 210 30.24 -6.93 -16.83
CA HIS A 210 30.13 -8.14 -17.67
C HIS A 210 28.89 -8.17 -18.56
N GLU A 211 27.85 -7.40 -18.22
CA GLU A 211 26.56 -7.48 -18.88
C GLU A 211 26.09 -6.13 -19.42
N GLN A 212 25.39 -6.15 -20.56
CA GLN A 212 24.80 -4.97 -21.20
C GLN A 212 23.36 -4.70 -20.73
N GLY A 213 22.88 -3.47 -20.93
CA GLY A 213 21.50 -3.04 -20.67
C GLY A 213 21.32 -2.30 -19.34
N SER A 214 20.14 -1.71 -19.12
CA SER A 214 19.87 -1.01 -17.86
C SER A 214 19.55 -1.99 -16.73
N MET A 215 19.85 -1.57 -15.51
CA MET A 215 19.73 -2.37 -14.29
C MET A 215 18.63 -1.82 -13.37
N LEU A 216 17.89 -2.73 -12.74
CA LEU A 216 17.03 -2.46 -11.60
C LEU A 216 17.61 -3.12 -10.35
N LEU A 217 17.90 -2.33 -9.33
CA LEU A 217 18.48 -2.76 -8.06
C LEU A 217 17.45 -2.64 -6.93
N PHE A 218 17.02 -3.78 -6.38
CA PHE A 218 16.06 -3.83 -5.27
C PHE A 218 16.75 -3.74 -3.91
N LEU A 219 16.35 -2.74 -3.12
CA LEU A 219 16.88 -2.44 -1.79
C LEU A 219 15.77 -2.33 -0.73
N PRO A 220 16.06 -2.57 0.56
CA PRO A 220 15.04 -2.57 1.62
C PRO A 220 14.38 -1.22 1.89
N GLY A 221 15.07 -0.10 1.63
CA GLY A 221 14.56 1.21 1.98
C GLY A 221 15.42 2.38 1.49
N VAL A 222 14.94 3.60 1.77
CA VAL A 222 15.56 4.85 1.30
C VAL A 222 16.97 5.03 1.85
N GLY A 223 17.22 4.68 3.11
CA GLY A 223 18.55 4.79 3.71
C GLY A 223 19.58 3.91 2.99
N GLU A 224 19.20 2.68 2.64
CA GLU A 224 20.04 1.78 1.85
C GLU A 224 20.22 2.28 0.41
N ILE A 225 19.15 2.80 -0.21
CA ILE A 225 19.22 3.40 -1.56
C ILE A 225 20.29 4.51 -1.58
N GLN A 226 20.27 5.44 -0.63
CA GLN A 226 21.22 6.55 -0.60
C GLN A 226 22.66 6.07 -0.37
N ARG A 227 22.88 5.17 0.60
CA ARG A 227 24.23 4.64 0.86
C ARG A 227 24.80 3.83 -0.31
N VAL A 228 23.97 3.01 -0.97
CA VAL A 228 24.39 2.26 -2.16
C VAL A 228 24.60 3.18 -3.36
N LEU A 229 23.78 4.23 -3.50
CA LEU A 229 23.96 5.26 -4.53
C LEU A 229 25.33 5.95 -4.39
N GLU A 230 25.69 6.36 -3.17
CA GLU A 230 27.01 6.94 -2.88
C GLU A 230 28.14 5.96 -3.27
N GLN A 231 28.06 4.70 -2.83
CA GLN A 231 29.08 3.69 -3.17
C GLN A 231 29.16 3.38 -4.66
N LEU A 232 28.02 3.38 -5.38
CA LEU A 232 27.99 3.12 -6.82
C LEU A 232 28.55 4.28 -7.62
N THR A 233 28.37 5.52 -7.17
CA THR A 233 28.85 6.72 -7.86
C THR A 233 30.37 6.65 -8.12
N GLU A 234 31.12 6.04 -7.20
CA GLU A 234 32.57 5.86 -7.30
C GLU A 234 33.00 4.62 -8.10
N ARG A 235 32.07 3.75 -8.50
CA ARG A 235 32.34 2.42 -9.05
C ARG A 235 31.80 2.18 -10.46
N VAL A 236 31.00 3.11 -10.99
CA VAL A 236 30.41 3.01 -12.34
C VAL A 236 31.03 4.01 -13.30
N ALA A 237 31.00 3.70 -14.59
CA ALA A 237 31.48 4.58 -15.65
C ALA A 237 30.52 5.77 -15.89
N GLU A 238 31.00 6.81 -16.55
CA GLU A 238 30.26 8.07 -16.79
C GLU A 238 29.01 7.91 -17.69
N ASP A 239 28.93 6.81 -18.45
CA ASP A 239 27.79 6.45 -19.29
C ASP A 239 26.63 5.82 -18.47
N VAL A 240 26.85 5.55 -17.17
CA VAL A 240 25.86 4.97 -16.25
C VAL A 240 25.14 6.07 -15.47
N ILE A 241 23.84 6.20 -15.71
CA ILE A 241 22.97 7.13 -14.98
C ILE A 241 22.39 6.42 -13.74
N LEU A 242 22.67 6.94 -12.55
CA LEU A 242 22.10 6.42 -11.31
C LEU A 242 20.77 7.13 -10.98
N CYS A 243 19.68 6.36 -10.87
CA CYS A 243 18.33 6.86 -10.67
C CYS A 243 17.71 6.27 -9.39
N PRO A 244 17.70 6.98 -8.25
CA PRO A 244 16.94 6.52 -7.09
C PRO A 244 15.44 6.55 -7.39
N LEU A 245 14.69 5.61 -6.79
CA LEU A 245 13.25 5.50 -6.97
C LEU A 245 12.53 5.10 -5.68
N TYR A 246 11.85 6.07 -5.07
CA TYR A 246 10.99 5.89 -3.90
C TYR A 246 9.89 6.95 -3.87
N GLY A 247 8.77 6.64 -3.20
CA GLY A 247 7.53 7.44 -3.31
C GLY A 247 7.63 8.90 -2.84
N ALA A 248 8.65 9.24 -2.05
CA ALA A 248 8.90 10.59 -1.56
C ALA A 248 9.67 11.51 -2.53
N LEU A 249 10.09 11.00 -3.70
CA LEU A 249 10.79 11.78 -4.73
C LEU A 249 9.85 12.71 -5.52
N PRO A 250 10.35 13.84 -6.05
CA PRO A 250 9.63 14.66 -7.01
C PRO A 250 9.22 13.87 -8.27
N LEU A 251 8.11 14.25 -8.90
CA LEU A 251 7.57 13.55 -10.07
C LEU A 251 8.54 13.52 -11.27
N SER A 252 9.33 14.58 -11.45
CA SER A 252 10.36 14.64 -12.50
C SER A 252 11.44 13.58 -12.30
N GLU A 253 11.91 13.39 -11.07
CA GLU A 253 12.92 12.37 -10.72
C GLU A 253 12.36 10.96 -10.86
N GLN A 254 11.12 10.73 -10.42
CA GLN A 254 10.44 9.44 -10.62
C GLN A 254 10.33 9.11 -12.12
N ARG A 255 9.99 10.11 -12.96
CA ARG A 255 9.91 9.94 -14.42
C ARG A 255 11.27 9.56 -15.04
N LYS A 256 12.38 10.17 -14.60
CA LYS A 256 13.72 9.80 -15.06
C LYS A 256 14.05 8.34 -14.77
N ALA A 257 13.64 7.82 -13.61
CA ALA A 257 13.84 6.42 -13.27
C ALA A 257 12.98 5.47 -14.13
N ILE A 258 11.75 5.88 -14.49
CA ILE A 258 10.80 5.06 -15.26
C ILE A 258 11.18 4.98 -16.74
N LEU A 259 11.46 6.12 -17.38
CA LEU A 259 11.70 6.23 -18.82
C LEU A 259 13.01 5.57 -19.26
N PRO A 260 13.13 5.08 -20.51
CA PRO A 260 14.36 4.50 -21.02
C PRO A 260 15.57 5.43 -20.86
N ALA A 261 16.76 4.84 -20.74
CA ALA A 261 18.00 5.63 -20.76
C ALA A 261 18.18 6.31 -22.13
N PRO A 262 18.76 7.52 -22.19
CA PRO A 262 19.14 8.15 -23.46
C PRO A 262 20.06 7.26 -24.30
N ALA A 263 20.03 7.45 -25.62
CA ALA A 263 20.89 6.69 -26.54
C ALA A 263 22.37 6.82 -26.15
N GLY A 264 23.10 5.70 -26.18
CA GLY A 264 24.51 5.62 -25.78
C GLY A 264 24.77 5.61 -24.27
N LYS A 265 23.71 5.66 -23.43
CA LYS A 265 23.82 5.53 -21.97
C LYS A 265 23.01 4.35 -21.46
N ARG A 266 23.32 3.92 -20.24
CA ARG A 266 22.50 2.95 -19.48
C ARG A 266 22.13 3.55 -18.13
N LYS A 267 21.08 3.04 -17.50
CA LYS A 267 20.67 3.48 -16.16
C LYS A 267 20.74 2.35 -15.13
N VAL A 268 20.97 2.71 -13.88
CA VAL A 268 20.76 1.85 -12.70
C VAL A 268 19.65 2.49 -11.89
N VAL A 269 18.51 1.82 -11.81
CA VAL A 269 17.39 2.27 -10.98
C VAL A 269 17.49 1.62 -9.60
N LEU A 270 17.70 2.40 -8.55
CA LEU A 270 17.76 1.91 -7.18
C LEU A 270 16.38 2.07 -6.53
N ALA A 271 15.68 0.96 -6.33
CA ALA A 271 14.27 0.98 -5.94
C ALA A 271 14.00 0.11 -4.71
N THR A 272 12.90 0.44 -4.02
CA THR A 272 12.26 -0.48 -3.07
C THR A 272 11.37 -1.49 -3.81
N ASN A 273 10.58 -2.27 -3.07
CA ASN A 273 9.55 -3.14 -3.65
C ASN A 273 8.46 -2.37 -4.44
N ILE A 274 8.47 -1.03 -4.46
CA ILE A 274 7.61 -0.23 -5.37
C ILE A 274 7.80 -0.59 -6.86
N ALA A 275 8.97 -1.11 -7.25
CA ALA A 275 9.25 -1.54 -8.61
C ALA A 275 8.88 -3.02 -8.88
N GLU A 276 8.43 -3.75 -7.86
CA GLU A 276 8.16 -5.19 -7.92
C GLU A 276 6.84 -5.52 -8.62
N THR A 277 5.83 -4.65 -8.48
CA THR A 277 4.43 -4.88 -8.90
C THR A 277 3.90 -3.72 -9.75
N SER A 278 3.69 -2.56 -9.14
CA SER A 278 2.80 -1.51 -9.65
C SER A 278 3.44 -0.51 -10.63
N LEU A 279 4.71 -0.70 -11.00
CA LEU A 279 5.42 0.24 -11.88
C LEU A 279 6.20 -0.46 -12.99
N THR A 280 5.93 -0.09 -14.25
CA THR A 280 6.70 -0.57 -15.40
C THR A 280 7.87 0.36 -15.65
N ILE A 281 9.07 -0.09 -15.31
CA ILE A 281 10.32 0.59 -15.64
C ILE A 281 10.81 0.07 -16.99
N GLU A 282 10.95 0.96 -17.95
CA GLU A 282 11.34 0.60 -19.31
C GLU A 282 12.85 0.46 -19.44
N GLY A 283 13.28 -0.39 -20.39
CA GLY A 283 14.69 -0.58 -20.75
C GLY A 283 15.50 -1.49 -19.81
N ILE A 284 14.86 -2.17 -18.86
CA ILE A 284 15.53 -3.06 -17.90
C ILE A 284 15.79 -4.44 -18.52
N ARG A 285 17.06 -4.87 -18.47
CA ARG A 285 17.51 -6.23 -18.81
C ARG A 285 18.19 -6.91 -17.61
N LEU A 286 18.73 -6.13 -16.69
CA LEU A 286 19.46 -6.64 -15.53
C LEU A 286 18.68 -6.33 -14.25
N VAL A 287 18.60 -7.30 -13.35
CA VAL A 287 18.08 -7.12 -12.00
C VAL A 287 19.16 -7.54 -11.01
N VAL A 288 19.38 -6.72 -10.00
CA VAL A 288 20.11 -7.11 -8.78
C VAL A 288 19.13 -7.03 -7.63
N ASP A 289 18.99 -8.11 -6.88
CA ASP A 289 18.02 -8.22 -5.80
C ASP A 289 18.72 -8.52 -4.49
N SER A 290 18.66 -7.58 -3.54
CA SER A 290 19.18 -7.79 -2.19
C SER A 290 18.48 -8.92 -1.43
N ALA A 291 17.36 -9.43 -1.95
CA ALA A 291 16.52 -10.44 -1.35
C ALA A 291 16.09 -10.09 0.08
N GLN A 292 15.97 -8.79 0.33
CA GLN A 292 15.50 -8.21 1.58
C GLN A 292 14.43 -7.17 1.28
N GLU A 293 13.55 -6.98 2.25
CA GLU A 293 12.51 -5.97 2.24
C GLU A 293 12.32 -5.41 3.64
N ARG A 294 11.60 -4.28 3.72
CA ARG A 294 11.23 -3.65 4.98
C ARG A 294 9.73 -3.69 5.14
N VAL A 295 9.28 -4.40 6.17
CA VAL A 295 7.85 -4.59 6.47
C VAL A 295 7.50 -4.00 7.81
N ALA A 296 6.26 -3.53 7.93
CA ALA A 296 5.69 -3.05 9.17
C ALA A 296 5.19 -4.25 10.00
N ARG A 297 5.66 -4.39 11.24
CA ARG A 297 5.17 -5.40 12.18
C ARG A 297 4.63 -4.78 13.45
N PHE A 298 3.39 -5.12 13.77
CA PHE A 298 2.70 -4.74 14.98
C PHE A 298 3.13 -5.62 16.15
N ASP A 299 3.42 -4.98 17.27
CA ASP A 299 3.62 -5.66 18.55
C ASP A 299 2.39 -5.42 19.44
N PRO A 300 1.53 -6.43 19.66
CA PRO A 300 0.30 -6.28 20.43
C PRO A 300 0.53 -5.94 21.91
N ARG A 301 1.74 -6.20 22.45
CA ARG A 301 2.10 -5.89 23.84
C ARG A 301 2.36 -4.40 24.01
N THR A 302 3.07 -3.80 23.06
CA THR A 302 3.41 -2.37 23.10
C THR A 302 2.36 -1.51 22.39
N GLY A 303 1.60 -2.07 21.44
CA GLY A 303 0.73 -1.35 20.51
C GLY A 303 1.47 -0.39 19.60
N LEU A 304 2.70 -0.75 19.26
CA LEU A 304 3.54 -0.01 18.34
C LEU A 304 3.83 -0.88 17.12
N THR A 305 3.81 -0.25 15.96
CA THR A 305 4.26 -0.84 14.70
C THR A 305 5.69 -0.41 14.47
N ARG A 306 6.57 -1.38 14.21
CA ARG A 306 7.99 -1.14 13.89
C ARG A 306 8.30 -1.66 12.49
N LEU A 307 9.24 -1.00 11.82
CA LEU A 307 9.80 -1.50 10.58
C LEU A 307 10.86 -2.55 10.89
N VAL A 308 10.72 -3.74 10.32
CA VAL A 308 11.72 -4.82 10.39
C VAL A 308 12.23 -5.12 8.99
N THR A 309 13.53 -5.38 8.88
CA THR A 309 14.10 -5.89 7.64
C THR A 309 14.04 -7.42 7.69
N GLN A 310 13.47 -8.04 6.66
CA GLN A 310 13.36 -9.49 6.56
C GLN A 310 13.73 -9.98 5.16
N ARG A 311 13.86 -11.31 5.00
CA ARG A 311 14.02 -11.94 3.69
C ARG A 311 12.68 -11.95 2.95
N ILE A 312 12.75 -11.75 1.64
CA ILE A 312 11.57 -11.85 0.76
C ILE A 312 11.22 -13.30 0.46
N SER A 313 9.99 -13.52 0.01
CA SER A 313 9.48 -14.82 -0.42
C SER A 313 10.05 -15.27 -1.78
N GLN A 314 9.86 -16.55 -2.11
CA GLN A 314 10.18 -17.10 -3.43
C GLN A 314 9.35 -16.46 -4.54
N ALA A 315 8.06 -16.20 -4.26
CA ALA A 315 7.18 -15.48 -5.17
C ALA A 315 7.71 -14.08 -5.48
N SER A 316 8.09 -13.29 -4.46
CA SER A 316 8.68 -11.97 -4.64
C SER A 316 10.01 -12.02 -5.40
N MET A 317 10.91 -12.97 -5.08
CA MET A 317 12.15 -13.16 -5.86
C MET A 317 11.85 -13.42 -7.34
N THR A 318 10.83 -14.23 -7.63
CA THR A 318 10.43 -14.56 -9.00
C THR A 318 9.84 -13.35 -9.73
N GLN A 319 9.00 -12.55 -9.05
CA GLN A 319 8.46 -11.30 -9.60
C GLN A 319 9.55 -10.27 -9.88
N ARG A 320 10.49 -10.08 -8.94
CA ARG A 320 11.66 -9.20 -9.12
C ARG A 320 12.52 -9.64 -10.29
N ALA A 321 12.81 -10.94 -10.40
CA ALA A 321 13.54 -11.50 -11.54
C ALA A 321 12.81 -11.25 -12.87
N GLY A 322 11.49 -11.44 -12.90
CA GLY A 322 10.66 -11.19 -14.08
C GLY A 322 10.74 -9.77 -14.63
N ARG A 323 11.18 -8.78 -13.84
CA ARG A 323 11.43 -7.40 -14.32
C ARG A 323 12.55 -7.32 -15.35
N ALA A 324 13.47 -8.28 -15.37
CA ALA A 324 14.53 -8.39 -16.37
C ALA A 324 14.05 -8.97 -17.71
N GLY A 325 12.92 -9.71 -17.74
CA GLY A 325 12.47 -10.50 -18.89
C GLY A 325 11.37 -9.87 -19.74
N ARG A 326 11.14 -8.55 -19.61
CA ARG A 326 9.99 -7.87 -20.24
C ARG A 326 10.20 -7.51 -21.70
N LEU A 327 11.43 -7.16 -22.07
CA LEU A 327 11.77 -6.65 -23.41
C LEU A 327 12.62 -7.64 -24.21
N SER A 328 13.48 -8.38 -23.53
CA SER A 328 14.43 -9.32 -24.11
C SER A 328 14.92 -10.29 -23.02
N PRO A 329 15.67 -11.35 -23.38
CA PRO A 329 16.29 -12.24 -22.39
C PRO A 329 17.16 -11.44 -21.41
N GLY A 330 16.92 -11.67 -20.13
CA GLY A 330 17.48 -10.89 -19.04
C GLY A 330 18.24 -11.72 -18.01
N ILE A 331 18.82 -11.04 -17.02
CA ILE A 331 19.57 -11.67 -15.93
C ILE A 331 19.10 -11.09 -14.61
N CYS A 332 18.88 -11.96 -13.63
CA CYS A 332 18.62 -11.58 -12.25
C CYS A 332 19.70 -12.17 -11.33
N LEU A 333 20.43 -11.31 -10.64
CA LEU A 333 21.37 -11.68 -9.60
C LEU A 333 20.73 -11.48 -8.22
N HIS A 334 20.45 -12.58 -7.52
CA HIS A 334 20.01 -12.51 -6.12
C HIS A 334 21.20 -12.55 -5.17
N LEU A 335 21.23 -11.64 -4.21
CA LEU A 335 22.35 -11.45 -3.26
C LEU A 335 22.21 -12.33 -2.01
N LEU A 336 21.97 -13.62 -2.24
CA LEU A 336 21.90 -14.68 -1.23
C LEU A 336 22.32 -16.02 -1.85
N GLY A 337 22.65 -17.00 -1.02
CA GLY A 337 22.96 -18.36 -1.49
C GLY A 337 21.72 -19.05 -2.06
N LYS A 338 21.90 -19.90 -3.08
CA LYS A 338 20.81 -20.65 -3.73
C LYS A 338 19.98 -21.47 -2.75
N GLU A 339 20.62 -22.20 -1.82
CA GLU A 339 19.92 -22.95 -0.77
C GLU A 339 19.07 -22.06 0.15
N GLN A 340 19.53 -20.84 0.43
CA GLN A 340 18.75 -19.90 1.24
C GLN A 340 17.51 -19.41 0.48
N ALA A 341 17.63 -19.23 -0.84
CA ALA A 341 16.50 -18.87 -1.68
C ALA A 341 15.46 -20.00 -1.76
N GLU A 342 15.91 -21.26 -1.88
CA GLU A 342 15.04 -22.44 -1.91
C GLU A 342 14.33 -22.73 -0.58
N ARG A 343 14.94 -22.35 0.56
CA ARG A 343 14.33 -22.45 1.90
C ARG A 343 13.49 -21.24 2.30
N ALA A 344 13.46 -20.17 1.49
CA ALA A 344 12.64 -19.01 1.78
C ALA A 344 11.15 -19.39 1.75
N ALA A 345 10.31 -18.62 2.45
CA ALA A 345 8.86 -18.82 2.40
C ALA A 345 8.37 -18.75 0.95
N ALA A 346 7.47 -19.65 0.56
CA ALA A 346 6.97 -19.70 -0.81
C ALA A 346 6.25 -18.38 -1.19
N GLN A 347 5.45 -17.85 -0.27
CA GLN A 347 4.66 -16.63 -0.41
C GLN A 347 4.98 -15.64 0.70
N SER A 348 4.72 -14.37 0.43
CA SER A 348 4.82 -13.31 1.43
C SER A 348 3.68 -13.44 2.45
N GLU A 349 3.94 -13.06 3.69
CA GLU A 349 2.92 -13.08 4.74
C GLU A 349 1.91 -11.95 4.50
N PRO A 350 0.59 -12.23 4.48
CA PRO A 350 -0.44 -11.20 4.33
C PRO A 350 -0.40 -10.16 5.46
N GLU A 351 -0.70 -8.91 5.12
CA GLU A 351 -0.60 -7.79 6.07
C GLU A 351 -1.53 -7.98 7.29
N ILE A 352 -2.70 -8.58 7.08
CA ILE A 352 -3.69 -8.85 8.13
C ILE A 352 -3.13 -9.66 9.30
N LEU A 353 -2.10 -10.49 9.08
CA LEU A 353 -1.51 -11.32 10.11
C LEU A 353 -0.55 -10.56 11.04
N HIS A 354 -0.02 -9.42 10.61
CA HIS A 354 1.05 -8.73 11.34
C HIS A 354 0.85 -7.21 11.49
N SER A 355 -0.31 -6.68 11.11
CA SER A 355 -0.67 -5.27 11.27
C SER A 355 -1.51 -4.97 12.52
N ASP A 356 -1.58 -3.69 12.87
CA ASP A 356 -2.51 -3.17 13.87
C ASP A 356 -3.94 -3.26 13.31
N LEU A 357 -4.81 -4.02 13.98
CA LEU A 357 -6.18 -4.27 13.52
C LEU A 357 -7.21 -3.29 14.10
N SER A 358 -6.79 -2.23 14.79
CA SER A 358 -7.73 -1.25 15.36
C SER A 358 -8.57 -0.53 14.31
N ALA A 359 -7.96 -0.16 13.18
CA ALA A 359 -8.68 0.41 12.05
C ALA A 359 -9.63 -0.63 11.42
N LEU A 360 -9.16 -1.86 11.19
CA LEU A 360 -9.99 -2.95 10.67
C LEU A 360 -11.21 -3.16 11.57
N LEU A 361 -11.01 -3.32 12.88
CA LEU A 361 -12.10 -3.58 13.82
C LEU A 361 -13.11 -2.42 13.87
N LEU A 362 -12.65 -1.17 13.78
CA LEU A 362 -13.53 -0.01 13.71
C LEU A 362 -14.41 -0.04 12.44
N GLU A 363 -13.82 -0.39 11.29
CA GLU A 363 -14.53 -0.53 10.01
C GLU A 363 -15.55 -1.70 10.05
N LEU A 364 -15.18 -2.85 10.62
CA LEU A 364 -16.09 -3.99 10.77
C LEU A 364 -17.28 -3.66 11.68
N LEU A 365 -17.03 -3.00 12.80
CA LEU A 365 -18.10 -2.58 13.70
C LEU A 365 -19.00 -1.49 13.09
N GLN A 366 -18.45 -0.62 12.23
CA GLN A 366 -19.24 0.34 11.45
C GLN A 366 -20.12 -0.37 10.43
N TRP A 367 -19.60 -1.43 9.80
CA TRP A 367 -20.36 -2.28 8.88
C TRP A 367 -21.49 -3.06 9.57
N GLY A 368 -21.45 -3.17 10.90
CA GLY A 368 -22.38 -3.99 11.68
C GLY A 368 -21.90 -5.42 11.91
N CYS A 369 -20.66 -5.73 11.54
CA CYS A 369 -20.02 -7.02 11.79
C CYS A 369 -19.39 -7.04 13.19
N HIS A 370 -19.98 -7.81 14.11
CA HIS A 370 -19.50 -7.94 15.50
C HIS A 370 -18.45 -9.04 15.67
N ASP A 371 -18.55 -10.10 14.86
CA ASP A 371 -17.59 -11.19 14.80
C ASP A 371 -16.88 -11.18 13.44
N PRO A 372 -15.58 -10.82 13.38
CA PRO A 372 -14.82 -10.84 12.14
C PRO A 372 -14.88 -12.18 11.40
N ALA A 373 -15.06 -13.29 12.11
CA ALA A 373 -15.15 -14.62 11.50
C ALA A 373 -16.44 -14.82 10.66
N ALA A 374 -17.45 -13.95 10.80
CA ALA A 374 -18.65 -13.97 9.98
C ALA A 374 -18.40 -13.55 8.53
N LEU A 375 -17.31 -12.85 8.25
CA LEU A 375 -16.93 -12.46 6.88
C LEU A 375 -15.99 -13.46 6.23
N ALA A 376 -16.00 -13.48 4.90
CA ALA A 376 -15.16 -14.33 4.08
C ALA A 376 -13.74 -13.76 3.95
N TRP A 377 -12.78 -14.34 4.68
CA TRP A 377 -11.35 -13.98 4.63
C TRP A 377 -10.51 -15.07 3.98
N LEU A 378 -9.46 -14.67 3.26
CA LEU A 378 -8.40 -15.60 2.86
C LEU A 378 -7.56 -16.07 4.05
N ASP A 379 -7.24 -15.14 4.94
CA ASP A 379 -6.50 -15.40 6.17
C ASP A 379 -7.23 -14.67 7.30
N GLN A 380 -7.66 -15.42 8.31
CA GLN A 380 -8.45 -14.86 9.41
C GLN A 380 -7.60 -13.86 10.24
N PRO A 381 -8.17 -12.71 10.67
CA PRO A 381 -7.44 -11.77 11.50
C PRO A 381 -7.02 -12.41 12.84
N PRO A 382 -5.74 -12.32 13.25
CA PRO A 382 -5.27 -13.01 14.45
C PRO A 382 -5.98 -12.54 15.72
N ALA A 383 -6.46 -13.50 16.54
CA ALA A 383 -7.17 -13.21 17.79
C ALA A 383 -6.37 -12.32 18.75
N VAL A 384 -5.04 -12.49 18.81
CA VAL A 384 -4.16 -11.67 19.66
C VAL A 384 -4.18 -10.20 19.23
N ASN A 385 -4.17 -9.95 17.92
CA ASN A 385 -4.18 -8.59 17.36
C ASN A 385 -5.57 -7.97 17.45
N LEU A 386 -6.64 -8.76 17.23
CA LEU A 386 -8.03 -8.33 17.46
C LEU A 386 -8.29 -7.95 18.92
N ALA A 387 -7.76 -8.71 19.88
CA ALA A 387 -7.87 -8.38 21.29
C ALA A 387 -7.10 -7.08 21.63
N ALA A 388 -5.95 -6.83 21.00
CA ALA A 388 -5.22 -5.58 21.16
C ALA A 388 -5.97 -4.38 20.54
N ALA A 389 -6.58 -4.58 19.37
CA ALA A 389 -7.44 -3.60 18.70
C ALA A 389 -8.65 -3.24 19.57
N ARG A 390 -9.38 -4.23 20.10
CA ARG A 390 -10.52 -4.03 20.99
C ARG A 390 -10.15 -3.21 22.23
N ARG A 391 -9.06 -3.58 22.92
CA ARG A 391 -8.56 -2.83 24.08
C ARG A 391 -8.23 -1.37 23.74
N LEU A 392 -7.68 -1.11 22.55
CA LEU A 392 -7.42 0.26 22.11
C LEU A 392 -8.74 1.02 21.89
N LEU A 393 -9.71 0.43 21.18
CA LEU A 393 -11.00 1.06 20.93
C LEU A 393 -11.79 1.31 22.24
N GLU A 394 -11.72 0.40 23.22
CA GLU A 394 -12.24 0.62 24.58
C GLU A 394 -11.56 1.81 25.26
N ALA A 395 -10.22 1.87 25.24
CA ALA A 395 -9.45 2.96 25.84
C ALA A 395 -9.75 4.33 25.17
N LEU A 396 -10.13 4.32 23.90
CA LEU A 396 -10.58 5.51 23.15
C LEU A 396 -12.06 5.82 23.36
N SER A 397 -12.78 5.10 24.23
CA SER A 397 -14.24 5.21 24.42
C SER A 397 -15.05 5.00 23.12
N ALA A 398 -14.49 4.28 22.15
CA ALA A 398 -15.13 4.02 20.87
C ALA A 398 -16.19 2.91 20.96
N LEU A 399 -16.15 2.09 22.01
CA LEU A 399 -17.03 0.93 22.20
C LEU A 399 -18.01 1.15 23.35
N ASP A 400 -19.21 0.60 23.17
CA ASP A 400 -20.25 0.43 24.18
C ASP A 400 -20.64 -1.07 24.17
N GLY A 401 -20.02 -1.84 25.07
CA GLY A 401 -20.00 -3.30 25.00
C GLY A 401 -19.37 -3.80 23.70
N GLU A 402 -20.13 -4.55 22.90
CA GLU A 402 -19.68 -5.11 21.62
C GLU A 402 -19.95 -4.21 20.41
N ARG A 403 -20.58 -3.04 20.63
CA ARG A 403 -21.01 -2.12 19.56
C ARG A 403 -20.19 -0.83 19.59
N LEU A 404 -20.28 -0.06 18.50
CA LEU A 404 -19.77 1.31 18.52
C LEU A 404 -20.61 2.19 19.45
N SER A 405 -19.93 2.93 20.33
CA SER A 405 -20.54 4.02 21.10
C SER A 405 -20.95 5.17 20.17
N ALA A 406 -21.69 6.15 20.70
CA ALA A 406 -21.96 7.39 19.95
C ALA A 406 -20.67 8.11 19.53
N PHE A 407 -19.62 8.03 20.37
CA PHE A 407 -18.28 8.54 20.05
C PHE A 407 -17.59 7.69 18.99
N GLY A 408 -17.66 6.36 19.09
CA GLY A 408 -17.12 5.44 18.09
C GLY A 408 -17.72 5.62 16.70
N ARG A 409 -19.04 5.87 16.61
CA ARG A 409 -19.71 6.19 15.33
C ARG A 409 -19.18 7.49 14.72
N LYS A 410 -18.92 8.53 15.54
CA LYS A 410 -18.28 9.76 15.07
C LYS A 410 -16.85 9.50 14.57
N MET A 411 -16.07 8.69 15.28
CA MET A 411 -14.72 8.31 14.85
C MET A 411 -14.73 7.58 13.51
N ALA A 412 -15.58 6.57 13.37
CA ALA A 412 -15.70 5.75 12.16
C ALA A 412 -16.08 6.59 10.93
N ALA A 413 -17.01 7.53 11.08
CA ALA A 413 -17.43 8.44 10.00
C ALA A 413 -16.30 9.31 9.42
N LEU A 414 -15.23 9.58 10.19
CA LEU A 414 -14.06 10.33 9.72
C LEU A 414 -13.19 9.49 8.77
N GLY A 415 -13.16 8.17 8.98
CA GLY A 415 -12.31 7.20 8.29
C GLY A 415 -10.82 7.48 8.47
N ASN A 416 -10.43 8.02 9.62
CA ASN A 416 -9.03 8.22 10.00
C ASN A 416 -8.53 7.00 10.80
N GLU A 417 -7.21 6.91 11.02
CA GLU A 417 -6.67 5.95 12.00
C GLU A 417 -7.34 6.20 13.37
N PRO A 418 -7.71 5.15 14.14
CA PRO A 418 -8.56 5.29 15.32
C PRO A 418 -8.10 6.34 16.34
N ARG A 419 -6.80 6.47 16.63
CA ARG A 419 -6.32 7.49 17.58
C ARG A 419 -6.49 8.89 17.03
N LEU A 420 -6.16 9.10 15.76
CA LEU A 420 -6.40 10.39 15.10
C LEU A 420 -7.90 10.72 15.01
N ALA A 421 -8.73 9.72 14.72
CA ALA A 421 -10.18 9.86 14.71
C ALA A 421 -10.72 10.24 16.09
N ALA A 422 -10.23 9.62 17.16
CA ALA A 422 -10.59 9.96 18.53
C ALA A 422 -10.17 11.40 18.87
N MET A 423 -8.94 11.81 18.54
CA MET A 423 -8.47 13.18 18.76
C MET A 423 -9.35 14.23 18.05
N LEU A 424 -9.72 13.96 16.80
CA LEU A 424 -10.59 14.84 16.02
C LEU A 424 -12.03 14.85 16.56
N ALA A 425 -12.56 13.71 16.96
CA ALA A 425 -13.92 13.57 17.48
C ALA A 425 -14.07 14.15 18.90
N ALA A 426 -12.98 14.25 19.67
CA ALA A 426 -12.95 14.82 21.01
C ALA A 426 -13.05 16.36 21.02
N ALA A 427 -12.71 17.03 19.91
CA ALA A 427 -12.78 18.48 19.80
C ALA A 427 -14.23 19.00 19.90
N GLN A 428 -14.46 19.91 20.83
CA GLN A 428 -15.78 20.49 21.12
C GLN A 428 -15.94 21.87 20.46
N THR A 429 -14.86 22.66 20.45
CA THR A 429 -14.81 24.00 19.85
C THR A 429 -14.18 23.99 18.46
N ASP A 430 -14.38 25.09 17.72
CA ASP A 430 -13.78 25.28 16.39
C ASP A 430 -12.24 25.38 16.47
N ASP A 431 -11.70 26.02 17.52
CA ASP A 431 -10.24 26.13 17.74
C ASP A 431 -9.61 24.77 18.11
N GLU A 432 -10.28 23.97 18.94
CA GLU A 432 -9.87 22.60 19.23
C GLU A 432 -9.88 21.73 17.97
N ALA A 433 -10.92 21.88 17.13
CA ALA A 433 -11.03 21.13 15.89
C ALA A 433 -9.91 21.51 14.91
N ALA A 434 -9.62 22.81 14.77
CA ALA A 434 -8.53 23.31 13.93
C ALA A 434 -7.16 22.82 14.44
N THR A 435 -6.97 22.80 15.76
CA THR A 435 -5.76 22.27 16.41
C THR A 435 -5.62 20.76 16.17
N ALA A 436 -6.67 19.98 16.41
CA ALA A 436 -6.69 18.54 16.18
C ALA A 436 -6.46 18.18 14.70
N ALA A 437 -7.06 18.94 13.77
CA ALA A 437 -6.88 18.75 12.33
C ALA A 437 -5.43 19.00 11.90
N LYS A 438 -4.78 20.04 12.45
CA LYS A 438 -3.36 20.30 12.18
C LYS A 438 -2.46 19.23 12.79
N LEU A 439 -2.72 18.81 14.03
CA LEU A 439 -1.99 17.71 14.67
C LEU A 439 -2.12 16.40 13.88
N ALA A 440 -3.34 16.04 13.46
CA ALA A 440 -3.58 14.85 12.66
C ALA A 440 -2.84 14.92 11.31
N ALA A 441 -2.83 16.08 10.64
CA ALA A 441 -2.07 16.26 9.41
C ALA A 441 -0.55 16.06 9.62
N ILE A 442 0.00 16.57 10.72
CA ILE A 442 1.42 16.41 11.07
C ILE A 442 1.73 14.94 11.40
N LEU A 443 0.87 14.26 12.17
CA LEU A 443 1.10 12.86 12.56
C LEU A 443 0.93 11.89 11.38
N GLU A 444 0.10 12.23 10.40
CA GLU A 444 -0.03 11.47 9.15
C GLU A 444 1.17 11.65 8.21
N GLU A 445 1.76 12.85 8.17
CA GLU A 445 2.96 13.15 7.39
C GLU A 445 4.01 13.87 8.25
N PRO A 446 4.75 13.14 9.11
CA PRO A 446 5.73 13.73 10.02
C PRO A 446 6.83 14.50 9.28
N PRO A 447 7.40 15.55 9.89
CA PRO A 447 8.51 16.29 9.29
C PRO A 447 9.72 15.39 9.05
N ARG A 448 10.40 15.61 7.93
CA ARG A 448 11.69 14.99 7.64
C ARG A 448 12.78 15.75 8.42
N GLY A 449 13.74 15.05 9.03
CA GLY A 449 14.92 15.68 9.65
C GLY A 449 15.01 15.67 11.18
N GLY A 450 14.43 14.68 11.86
CA GLY A 450 14.80 14.34 13.25
C GLY A 450 14.35 15.31 14.36
N LEU A 451 13.49 16.29 14.05
CA LEU A 451 12.91 17.14 15.08
C LEU A 451 11.88 16.37 15.91
N VAL A 452 12.14 16.28 17.21
CA VAL A 452 11.32 15.50 18.15
C VAL A 452 10.20 16.34 18.79
N ASP A 453 10.38 17.66 18.88
CA ASP A 453 9.40 18.54 19.52
C ASP A 453 8.21 18.86 18.60
N LEU A 454 7.07 18.27 18.91
CA LEU A 454 5.82 18.49 18.18
C LEU A 454 5.32 19.94 18.28
N GLY A 455 5.65 20.69 19.35
CA GLY A 455 5.29 22.10 19.47
C GLY A 455 6.01 22.97 18.43
N ALA A 456 7.33 22.77 18.29
CA ALA A 456 8.13 23.41 17.25
C ALA A 456 7.71 23.01 15.83
N VAL A 457 7.19 21.79 15.64
CA VAL A 457 6.65 21.35 14.34
C VAL A 457 5.28 21.98 14.09
N PHE A 458 4.44 22.07 15.12
CA PHE A 458 3.11 22.66 15.05
C PHE A 458 3.15 24.15 14.74
N SER A 459 4.18 24.90 15.13
CA SER A 459 4.31 26.32 14.78
C SER A 459 4.62 26.55 13.29
N ARG A 460 5.11 25.54 12.57
CA ARG A 460 5.46 25.66 11.16
C ARG A 460 4.21 25.80 10.28
N GLN A 461 4.39 26.53 9.18
CA GLN A 461 3.41 26.61 8.11
C GLN A 461 3.91 25.80 6.92
N GLN A 462 3.31 24.64 6.69
CA GLN A 462 3.54 23.83 5.50
C GLN A 462 2.23 23.64 4.74
N ALA A 463 2.26 23.86 3.43
CA ALA A 463 1.06 23.89 2.59
C ALA A 463 0.33 22.54 2.55
N ASN A 464 1.06 21.42 2.51
CA ASN A 464 0.50 20.07 2.55
C ASN A 464 -0.28 19.82 3.86
N TRP A 465 0.28 20.20 5.01
CA TRP A 465 -0.41 20.05 6.29
C TRP A 465 -1.65 20.95 6.40
N GLN A 466 -1.57 22.19 5.90
CA GLN A 466 -2.71 23.10 5.86
C GLN A 466 -3.85 22.55 4.98
N GLN A 467 -3.52 22.08 3.77
CA GLN A 467 -4.49 21.46 2.86
C GLN A 467 -5.16 20.25 3.52
N ARG A 468 -4.38 19.40 4.19
CA ARG A 468 -4.90 18.22 4.89
C ARG A 468 -5.77 18.61 6.09
N ALA A 469 -5.36 19.58 6.89
CA ALA A 469 -6.14 20.09 8.01
C ALA A 469 -7.48 20.68 7.56
N GLN A 470 -7.50 21.48 6.48
CA GLN A 470 -8.72 22.00 5.88
C GLN A 470 -9.66 20.88 5.40
N GLN A 471 -9.11 19.82 4.81
CA GLN A 471 -9.91 18.66 4.42
C GLN A 471 -10.55 17.96 5.62
N LEU A 472 -9.83 17.84 6.73
CA LEU A 472 -10.34 17.26 7.98
C LEU A 472 -11.42 18.15 8.60
N MET A 473 -11.24 19.47 8.63
CA MET A 473 -12.25 20.42 9.09
C MET A 473 -13.54 20.33 8.27
N LYS A 474 -13.44 20.21 6.94
CA LYS A 474 -14.60 19.97 6.06
C LYS A 474 -15.33 18.68 6.42
N ARG A 475 -14.62 17.59 6.74
CA ARG A 475 -15.23 16.31 7.15
C ARG A 475 -15.92 16.41 8.51
N LEU A 476 -15.37 17.21 9.43
CA LEU A 476 -15.97 17.52 10.72
C LEU A 476 -17.18 18.48 10.60
N ALA A 477 -17.50 18.96 9.40
CA ALA A 477 -18.48 20.01 9.15
C ALA A 477 -18.19 21.32 9.94
N ARG A 478 -16.91 21.61 10.18
CA ARG A 478 -16.43 22.83 10.85
C ARG A 478 -15.76 23.76 9.84
N ARG A 479 -16.00 25.06 9.96
CA ARG A 479 -15.48 26.08 9.03
C ARG A 479 -14.73 27.24 9.70
N GLY A 480 -14.83 27.37 11.02
CA GLY A 480 -14.09 28.34 11.83
C GLY A 480 -12.95 27.69 12.60
N GLY A 481 -12.20 28.53 13.32
CA GLY A 481 -11.19 28.11 14.30
C GLY A 481 -9.76 28.48 13.93
N GLN A 482 -8.97 28.85 14.94
CA GLN A 482 -7.53 29.08 14.82
C GLN A 482 -6.77 28.01 15.61
N PRO A 483 -5.81 27.30 14.97
CA PRO A 483 -4.99 26.32 15.68
C PRO A 483 -4.19 26.99 16.81
N ASP A 484 -4.29 26.45 18.02
CA ASP A 484 -3.61 26.95 19.22
C ASP A 484 -2.75 25.84 19.86
N ALA A 485 -1.48 26.16 20.11
CA ALA A 485 -0.55 25.25 20.76
C ALA A 485 -0.97 24.91 22.21
N GLY A 486 -1.67 25.83 22.90
CA GLY A 486 -2.18 25.62 24.26
C GLY A 486 -3.20 24.47 24.36
N LEU A 487 -3.89 24.16 23.27
CA LEU A 487 -4.91 23.11 23.20
C LEU A 487 -4.34 21.73 22.86
N MET A 488 -3.07 21.63 22.45
CA MET A 488 -2.47 20.38 21.95
C MET A 488 -2.46 19.27 23.02
N ALA A 489 -2.12 19.59 24.26
CA ALA A 489 -1.89 18.59 25.30
C ALA A 489 -3.16 17.80 25.64
N GLY A 490 -4.30 18.48 25.81
CA GLY A 490 -5.58 17.83 26.09
C GLY A 490 -6.04 16.93 24.94
N LEU A 491 -5.91 17.42 23.70
CA LEU A 491 -6.24 16.65 22.49
C LEU A 491 -5.36 15.41 22.34
N LEU A 492 -4.04 15.54 22.52
CA LEU A 492 -3.13 14.39 22.46
C LEU A 492 -3.40 13.38 23.59
N ALA A 493 -3.71 13.85 24.80
CA ALA A 493 -4.03 12.98 25.93
C ALA A 493 -5.29 12.13 25.66
N SER A 494 -6.29 12.67 24.96
CA SER A 494 -7.52 11.94 24.61
C SER A 494 -7.27 10.72 23.69
N ALA A 495 -6.22 10.76 22.87
CA ALA A 495 -5.93 9.76 21.84
C ALA A 495 -4.67 8.93 22.11
N PHE A 496 -3.76 9.43 22.95
CA PHE A 496 -2.43 8.87 23.20
C PHE A 496 -2.11 8.75 24.69
N ALA A 497 -3.12 8.54 25.55
CA ALA A 497 -2.94 8.37 26.99
C ALA A 497 -1.89 7.31 27.37
N ASP A 498 -1.88 6.16 26.68
CA ASP A 498 -0.90 5.08 26.89
C ASP A 498 0.52 5.42 26.39
N ARG A 499 0.70 6.59 25.77
CA ARG A 499 1.99 7.12 25.32
C ARG A 499 2.43 8.35 26.11
N ILE A 500 1.74 8.72 27.18
CA ILE A 500 2.22 9.74 28.13
C ILE A 500 3.52 9.22 28.76
N ALA A 501 4.58 10.01 28.67
CA ALA A 501 5.92 9.61 29.06
C ALA A 501 6.38 10.30 30.35
N ARG A 502 6.82 9.53 31.35
CA ARG A 502 7.44 10.04 32.57
C ARG A 502 8.95 9.76 32.55
N ARG A 503 9.77 10.80 32.77
CA ARG A 503 11.22 10.66 32.90
C ARG A 503 11.58 9.71 34.04
N ARG A 504 12.55 8.82 33.83
CA ARG A 504 13.05 7.86 34.81
C ARG A 504 14.58 7.91 34.90
N GLY A 505 15.09 8.54 35.95
CA GLY A 505 16.52 8.66 36.21
C GLY A 505 17.20 9.64 35.25
N GLN A 506 18.19 9.16 34.51
CA GLN A 506 19.01 9.97 33.60
C GLN A 506 18.20 10.62 32.47
N GLU A 507 18.76 11.69 31.92
CA GLU A 507 18.20 12.40 30.78
C GLU A 507 18.06 11.47 29.56
N GLY A 508 17.00 11.65 28.76
CA GLY A 508 16.72 10.80 27.60
C GLY A 508 16.03 9.47 27.88
N ARG A 509 15.78 9.11 29.15
CA ARG A 509 15.10 7.85 29.51
C ARG A 509 13.70 8.07 30.05
N TYR A 510 12.72 7.48 29.36
CA TYR A 510 11.30 7.62 29.70
C TYR A 510 10.60 6.27 29.88
N GLN A 511 9.60 6.26 30.75
CA GLN A 511 8.62 5.19 30.88
C GLN A 511 7.28 5.71 30.38
N LEU A 512 6.70 5.00 29.41
CA LEU A 512 5.35 5.27 28.92
C LEU A 512 4.30 4.81 29.95
N GLY A 513 3.16 5.49 29.98
CA GLY A 513 2.01 5.14 30.80
C GLY A 513 1.64 3.67 30.65
N GLU A 514 1.38 3.01 31.78
CA GLU A 514 0.85 1.65 31.75
C GLU A 514 -0.59 1.69 31.24
N ARG A 515 -0.92 0.75 30.35
CA ARG A 515 -2.31 0.53 29.95
C ARG A 515 -3.08 0.13 31.21
N HIS A 516 -4.22 0.75 31.47
CA HIS A 516 -5.11 0.30 32.54
C HIS A 516 -5.59 -1.12 32.18
N GLY A 517 -4.99 -2.13 32.81
CA GLY A 517 -5.27 -3.55 32.58
C GLY A 517 -4.15 -4.43 33.14
N ARG A 518 -4.52 -5.38 34.01
CA ARG A 518 -3.69 -6.29 34.84
C ARG A 518 -2.54 -7.02 34.12
N ASP A 519 -1.44 -6.33 33.82
CA ASP A 519 -0.18 -6.97 33.43
C ASP A 519 0.99 -6.30 34.19
N ALA A 520 0.91 -6.42 35.51
CA ALA A 520 1.94 -5.98 36.44
C ALA A 520 3.14 -6.94 36.38
N GLY A 521 4.05 -6.73 35.42
CA GLY A 521 5.31 -7.46 35.47
C GLY A 521 6.14 -7.54 34.20
N ARG A 522 6.51 -6.42 33.55
CA ARG A 522 7.88 -6.18 33.03
C ARG A 522 8.03 -4.87 32.24
N ARG A 523 8.90 -4.03 32.83
CA ARG A 523 9.75 -2.92 32.33
C ARG A 523 9.64 -2.56 30.82
N ARG A 524 9.05 -1.40 30.53
CA ARG A 524 9.14 -0.71 29.22
C ARG A 524 10.32 0.28 29.22
N ARG A 525 11.21 0.22 28.22
CA ARG A 525 12.30 1.20 28.00
C ARG A 525 12.06 1.89 26.65
N ALA A 526 11.85 3.20 26.65
CA ALA A 526 12.08 4.00 25.45
C ALA A 526 13.56 4.40 25.46
N GLY A 527 14.33 3.95 24.47
CA GLY A 527 15.67 4.50 24.19
C GLY A 527 15.55 5.75 23.32
N PRO A 528 16.58 6.60 23.24
CA PRO A 528 16.59 7.70 22.30
C PRO A 528 16.62 7.11 20.88
N SER A 529 15.58 7.40 20.11
CA SER A 529 15.48 7.10 18.68
C SER A 529 16.15 8.18 17.86
#